data_AF-G8R158-F1
#
_entry.id   AF-G8R158-F1
#
_cell.length_a   1.000
_cell.length_b   1.000
_cell.length_c   1.000
_cell.angle_alpha   90.00
_cell.angle_beta   90.00
_cell.angle_gamma   90.00
#
_symmetry.space_group_name_H-M   'P 1'
#
loop_
_entity.id
_entity.type
_entity.pdbx_description
1 polymer ?
#
loop_
_entity_poly.entity_id
_entity_poly.type
_entity_poly.pdbx_seq_one_letter_code
_entity_poly.pdbx_strand_id
1 'polypeptide(L)'
;MLINWLSLKYVNIFNMKEVTLKIPDKKLGFFMELVKQLGFEVSHEVEIPEEYKAIVRERIQKSVNEPDRLVDWDKVQDDFKLD
;
A
#
# COMPACT_ATOMS: atom_id res chain seq x y z
N MET A 1 -42.75 1.71 -7.42
CA MET A 1 -42.30 1.11 -8.70
C MET A 1 -41.49 2.13 -9.51
N LEU A 2 -40.32 2.57 -9.00
CA LEU A 2 -39.37 3.46 -9.71
C LEU A 2 -37.92 3.35 -9.18
N ILE A 3 -37.74 2.84 -7.95
CA ILE A 3 -36.41 2.74 -7.30
C ILE A 3 -35.55 1.62 -7.95
N ASN A 4 -36.16 0.60 -8.57
CA ASN A 4 -35.41 -0.55 -9.10
C ASN A 4 -34.77 -0.33 -10.48
N TRP A 5 -35.12 0.75 -11.19
CA TRP A 5 -34.55 1.04 -12.52
C TRP A 5 -33.22 1.80 -12.45
N LEU A 6 -33.01 2.60 -11.41
CA LEU A 6 -31.75 3.33 -11.20
C LEU A 6 -30.63 2.39 -10.72
N SER A 7 -30.92 1.40 -9.89
CA SER A 7 -29.93 0.43 -9.39
C SER A 7 -29.23 -0.33 -10.53
N LEU A 8 -29.98 -0.78 -11.53
CA LEU A 8 -29.44 -1.55 -12.65
C LEU A 8 -28.58 -0.73 -13.64
N LYS A 9 -28.72 0.60 -13.67
CA LYS A 9 -27.82 1.47 -14.44
C LYS A 9 -26.47 1.68 -13.75
N TYR A 10 -26.41 1.56 -12.42
CA TYR A 10 -25.16 1.74 -11.65
C TYR A 10 -24.33 0.46 -11.50
N VAL A 11 -24.92 -0.73 -11.66
CA VAL A 11 -24.19 -2.01 -11.55
C VAL A 11 -23.23 -2.26 -12.74
N ASN A 12 -23.31 -1.48 -13.81
CA ASN A 12 -22.38 -1.55 -14.96
C ASN A 12 -21.18 -0.59 -14.85
N ILE A 13 -20.89 -0.09 -13.65
CA ILE A 13 -19.86 0.93 -13.43
C ILE A 13 -18.55 0.23 -13.01
N PHE A 14 -17.59 0.22 -13.94
CA PHE A 14 -16.20 -0.27 -13.87
C PHE A 14 -15.97 -1.79 -13.89
N ASN A 15 -16.04 -2.38 -15.08
CA ASN A 15 -15.36 -3.66 -15.33
C ASN A 15 -13.86 -3.39 -15.59
N MET A 16 -13.10 -3.13 -14.52
CA MET A 16 -11.64 -2.93 -14.62
C MET A 16 -10.96 -4.23 -15.03
N LYS A 17 -9.92 -4.13 -15.87
CA LYS A 17 -9.10 -5.27 -16.30
C LYS A 17 -7.66 -5.00 -15.95
N GLU A 18 -7.03 -5.97 -15.29
CA GLU A 18 -5.61 -5.94 -14.96
C GLU A 18 -4.80 -6.64 -16.07
N VAL A 19 -3.65 -6.08 -16.41
CA VAL A 19 -2.75 -6.61 -17.44
C VAL A 19 -1.32 -6.59 -16.92
N THR A 20 -0.65 -7.73 -16.96
CA THR A 20 0.77 -7.85 -16.62
C THR A 20 1.62 -7.83 -17.90
N LEU A 21 2.65 -6.99 -17.94
CA LEU A 21 3.52 -6.81 -19.10
C LEU A 21 4.98 -7.10 -18.74
N LYS A 22 5.68 -7.85 -19.59
CA LYS A 22 7.15 -8.02 -19.50
C LYS A 22 7.82 -6.97 -20.37
N ILE A 23 8.59 -6.08 -19.74
CA ILE A 23 9.24 -4.95 -20.40
C ILE A 23 10.76 -5.14 -20.27
N PRO A 24 11.54 -5.00 -21.34
CA PRO A 24 13.00 -4.97 -21.22
C PRO A 24 13.45 -3.81 -20.32
N ASP A 25 14.34 -4.05 -19.36
CA ASP A 25 14.78 -3.05 -18.37
C ASP A 25 15.16 -1.70 -18.97
N LYS A 26 15.88 -1.72 -20.10
CA LYS A 26 16.31 -0.51 -20.82
C LYS A 26 15.15 0.38 -21.29
N LYS A 27 13.93 -0.16 -21.37
CA LYS A 27 12.71 0.53 -21.81
C LYS A 27 11.77 0.88 -20.65
N LEU A 28 12.06 0.45 -19.42
CA LEU A 28 11.18 0.66 -18.27
C LEU A 28 10.92 2.14 -18.01
N GLY A 29 11.97 2.98 -18.02
CA GLY A 29 11.83 4.41 -17.76
C GLY A 29 10.91 5.12 -18.75
N PHE A 30 11.06 4.84 -20.05
CA PHE A 30 10.16 5.35 -21.09
C PHE A 30 8.71 4.89 -20.86
N PHE A 31 8.51 3.61 -20.53
CA PHE A 31 7.19 3.05 -20.32
C PHE A 31 6.48 3.67 -19.11
N MET A 32 7.19 3.84 -17.99
CA MET A 32 6.64 4.46 -16.78
C MET A 32 6.19 5.90 -17.02
N GLU A 33 6.96 6.67 -17.79
CA GLU A 33 6.58 8.04 -18.14
C GLU A 33 5.30 8.06 -19.00
N LEU A 34 5.19 7.17 -19.99
CA LEU A 34 3.99 7.03 -20.81
C LEU A 34 2.76 6.66 -19.97
N VAL A 35 2.88 5.67 -19.09
CA VAL A 35 1.79 5.19 -18.23
C VAL A 35 1.31 6.30 -17.29
N LYS A 36 2.24 7.09 -16.74
CA LYS A 36 1.93 8.26 -15.93
C LYS A 36 1.18 9.34 -16.73
N GLN A 37 1.60 9.62 -17.96
CA GLN A 37 0.93 10.60 -18.82
C GLN A 37 -0.49 10.17 -19.22
N LEU A 38 -0.73 8.86 -19.35
CA LEU A 38 -2.03 8.30 -19.69
C LEU A 38 -2.97 8.15 -18.47
N GLY A 39 -2.49 8.45 -17.26
CA GLY A 39 -3.30 8.41 -16.04
C GLY A 39 -3.64 7.00 -15.56
N PHE A 40 -2.85 5.99 -15.94
CA PHE A 40 -3.03 4.64 -15.44
C PHE A 40 -2.46 4.48 -14.03
N GLU A 41 -3.16 3.71 -13.20
CA GLU A 41 -2.66 3.28 -11.91
C GLU A 41 -1.57 2.22 -12.09
N VAL A 42 -0.46 2.39 -11.39
CA VAL A 42 0.63 1.41 -11.36
C VAL A 42 0.78 0.89 -9.94
N SER A 43 0.57 -0.41 -9.76
CA SER A 43 1.01 -1.09 -8.56
C SER A 43 2.50 -1.40 -8.70
N HIS A 44 3.30 -0.92 -7.75
CA HIS A 44 4.68 -1.34 -7.62
C HIS A 44 4.78 -2.24 -6.40
N GLU A 45 4.95 -3.54 -6.61
CA GLU A 45 5.33 -4.44 -5.54
C GLU A 45 6.79 -4.15 -5.19
N VAL A 46 7.00 -3.38 -4.12
CA VAL A 46 8.33 -3.22 -3.54
C VAL A 46 8.67 -4.53 -2.83
N GLU A 47 9.61 -5.29 -3.39
CA GLU A 47 10.16 -6.44 -2.69
C GLU A 47 10.98 -5.94 -1.49
N ILE A 48 10.44 -6.13 -0.28
CA ILE A 48 11.15 -5.82 0.95
C ILE A 48 12.12 -6.97 1.24
N PRO A 49 13.44 -6.72 1.37
CA PRO A 49 14.40 -7.75 1.75
C PRO A 49 14.02 -8.48 3.05
N GLU A 50 14.24 -9.80 3.11
CA GLU A 50 13.91 -10.61 4.30
C GLU A 50 14.66 -10.14 5.56
N GLU A 51 15.86 -9.57 5.41
CA GLU A 51 16.62 -8.99 6.53
C GLU A 51 15.83 -7.90 7.26
N TYR A 52 15.18 -7.00 6.51
CA TYR A 52 14.34 -5.96 7.12
C TYR A 52 13.07 -6.54 7.73
N LYS A 53 12.47 -7.56 7.11
CA LYS A 53 11.31 -8.25 7.68
C LYS A 53 11.66 -8.95 8.99
N ALA A 54 12.85 -9.56 9.07
CA ALA A 54 13.34 -10.21 10.29
C ALA A 54 13.45 -9.24 11.47
N ILE A 55 13.98 -8.02 11.23
CA ILE A 55 14.07 -6.97 12.27
C ILE A 55 12.69 -6.59 12.79
N VAL A 56 11.70 -6.40 11.91
CA VAL A 56 10.34 -6.06 12.32
C VAL A 56 9.71 -7.20 13.12
N ARG A 57 9.86 -8.45 12.68
CA ARG A 57 9.38 -9.65 13.39
C ARG A 57 9.99 -9.75 14.80
N GLU A 58 11.29 -9.53 14.92
CA GLU A 58 11.99 -9.52 16.21
C GLU A 58 11.43 -8.43 17.15
N ARG A 59 11.22 -7.21 16.63
CA ARG A 59 10.65 -6.10 17.42
C ARG A 59 9.25 -6.43 17.93
N ILE A 60 8.39 -6.99 17.07
CA ILE A 60 7.04 -7.43 17.45
C ILE A 60 7.13 -8.47 18.56
N GLN A 61 7.98 -9.49 18.41
CA GLN A 61 8.12 -10.55 19.40
C GLN A 61 8.59 -10.00 20.74
N LYS A 62 9.57 -9.11 20.74
CA LYS A 62 10.01 -8.46 21.98
C LYS A 62 8.89 -7.60 22.60
N SER A 63 8.00 -6.99 21.82
CA SER A 63 6.89 -6.18 22.35
C SER A 63 5.83 -7.05 23.02
N VAL A 64 5.65 -8.28 22.52
CA VAL A 64 4.77 -9.27 23.15
C VAL A 64 5.38 -9.83 24.43
N ASN A 65 6.69 -10.13 24.42
CA ASN A 65 7.37 -10.78 25.54
C ASN A 65 7.72 -9.82 26.69
N GLU A 66 7.95 -8.54 26.38
CA GLU A 66 8.38 -7.51 27.33
C GLU A 66 7.45 -6.29 27.23
N PRO A 67 6.16 -6.41 27.62
CA PRO A 67 5.19 -5.32 27.48
C PRO A 67 5.54 -4.09 28.34
N ASP A 68 6.26 -4.28 29.45
CA ASP A 68 6.65 -3.20 30.38
C ASP A 68 7.55 -2.13 29.74
N ARG A 69 8.19 -2.43 28.61
CA ARG A 69 9.00 -1.46 27.85
C ARG A 69 8.15 -0.53 26.98
N LEU A 70 6.88 -0.86 26.79
CA LEU A 70 5.96 -0.08 25.96
C LEU A 70 5.36 1.01 26.84
N VAL A 71 5.47 2.25 26.37
CA VAL A 71 4.84 3.39 27.01
C VAL A 71 3.53 3.72 26.31
N ASP A 72 2.55 4.12 27.11
CA ASP A 72 1.27 4.61 26.61
C ASP A 72 1.50 5.94 25.88
N TRP A 73 1.12 5.98 24.59
CA TRP A 73 1.30 7.15 23.74
C TRP A 73 0.65 8.39 24.35
N ASP A 74 -0.54 8.24 24.95
CA ASP A 74 -1.28 9.37 25.50
C ASP A 74 -0.54 10.06 26.66
N LYS A 75 0.40 9.35 27.30
CA LYS A 75 1.19 9.85 28.43
C LYS A 75 2.51 10.50 28.03
N VAL A 76 3.00 10.26 26.82
CA VAL A 76 4.35 10.70 26.39
C VAL A 76 4.34 11.60 25.16
N GLN A 77 3.20 11.76 24.49
CA GLN A 77 3.08 12.54 23.26
C GLN A 77 3.45 14.02 23.44
N ASP A 78 3.12 14.61 24.59
CA ASP A 78 3.37 16.04 24.86
C ASP A 78 4.88 16.35 25.01
N ASP A 79 5.66 15.36 25.45
CA ASP A 79 7.11 15.45 25.63
C ASP A 79 7.89 14.93 24.42
N PHE A 80 7.21 14.29 23.46
CA PHE A 80 7.83 13.70 22.28
C PHE A 80 8.27 14.79 21.29
N LYS A 81 9.57 14.83 20.99
CA LYS A 81 10.15 15.72 19.98
C LYS A 81 10.89 14.88 18.94
N LEU A 82 10.59 15.13 17.67
CA LEU A 82 11.41 14.66 16.56
C LEU A 82 12.48 15.71 16.32
N ASP A 83 13.73 15.34 16.56
CA ASP A 83 14.90 16.13 16.17
C ASP A 83 15.06 16.18 14.64
#